data_AF-A0A075FI14-F1
#
_entry.id   AF-A0A075FI14-F1
#
_cell.length_a   1.000
_cell.length_b   1.000
_cell.length_c   1.000
_cell.angle_alpha   90.00
_cell.angle_beta   90.00
_cell.angle_gamma   90.00
#
_symmetry.space_group_name_H-M   'P 1'
#
loop_
_entity.id
_entity.type
_entity.pdbx_description
1 polymer ?
#
loop_
_entity_poly.entity_id
_entity_poly.type
_entity_poly.pdbx_seq_one_letter_code
_entity_poly.pdbx_strand_id
1 'polypeptide(L)'
;MKRVWRLSTQVMENNQSLFTTDYEENKKALDAVSEISSKKLRNQIAGCITKIKNNEQKSLLVNETTKVSSIDSETSITNESD
;
A
#
# COMPACT_ATOMS: atom_id res chain seq x y z
N MET A 1 17.51 12.15 -8.01
CA MET A 1 16.22 11.41 -8.15
C MET A 1 15.44 11.25 -6.82
N LYS A 2 15.77 11.98 -5.74
CA LYS A 2 15.11 11.85 -4.43
C LYS A 2 13.85 12.71 -4.24
N ARG A 3 13.67 13.74 -5.08
CA ARG A 3 12.57 14.72 -4.95
C ARG A 3 11.21 14.13 -5.29
N VAL A 4 11.10 13.40 -6.41
CA VAL A 4 9.87 12.73 -6.83
C VAL A 4 9.42 11.72 -5.78
N TRP A 5 10.37 10.91 -5.27
CA TRP A 5 10.08 9.93 -4.22
C TRP A 5 9.54 10.60 -2.96
N ARG A 6 10.19 11.67 -2.48
CA ARG A 6 9.70 12.45 -1.33
C ARG A 6 8.27 12.97 -1.52
N LEU A 7 7.99 13.55 -2.68
CA LEU A 7 6.63 14.03 -2.99
C LEU A 7 5.62 12.87 -3.03
N SER A 8 6.02 11.73 -3.60
CA SER A 8 5.18 10.54 -3.67
C SER A 8 4.84 10.02 -2.27
N THR A 9 5.84 9.93 -1.38
CA THR A 9 5.63 9.51 0.01
C THR A 9 4.73 10.47 0.76
N GLN A 10 4.94 11.78 0.63
CA GLN A 10 4.14 12.79 1.32
C GLN A 10 2.67 12.80 0.85
N VAL A 11 2.43 12.66 -0.45
CA VAL A 11 1.06 12.55 -1.00
C VAL A 11 0.38 11.27 -0.51
N MET A 12 1.14 10.17 -0.46
CA MET A 12 0.66 8.88 -0.01
C MET A 12 0.34 8.88 1.49
N GLU A 13 1.19 9.46 2.35
CA GLU A 13 0.94 9.57 3.81
C GLU A 13 -0.39 10.24 4.13
N ASN A 14 -0.76 11.28 3.39
CA ASN A 14 -2.01 12.00 3.60
C ASN A 14 -3.24 11.28 3.01
N ASN A 15 -3.06 10.35 2.08
CA ASN A 15 -4.14 9.74 1.28
C ASN A 15 -3.96 8.23 1.10
N GLN A 16 -3.41 7.55 2.12
CA GLN A 16 -2.95 6.16 2.02
C GLN A 16 -4.05 5.17 1.63
N SER A 17 -5.30 5.48 1.95
CA SER A 17 -6.51 4.70 1.64
C SER A 17 -7.03 4.89 0.22
N LEU A 18 -6.67 5.99 -0.46
CA LEU A 18 -7.10 6.30 -1.82
C LEU A 18 -6.21 5.64 -2.88
N PHE A 19 -5.01 5.21 -2.49
CA PHE A 19 -4.04 4.59 -3.40
C PHE A 19 -4.10 3.06 -3.31
N THR A 20 -4.18 2.43 -4.48
CA THR A 20 -4.24 0.99 -4.65
C THR A 20 -2.95 0.48 -5.30
N THR A 21 -2.95 -0.78 -5.73
CA THR A 21 -1.82 -1.39 -6.46
C THR A 21 -1.95 -1.22 -7.96
N ASP A 22 -3.09 -0.69 -8.43
CA ASP A 22 -3.33 -0.39 -9.83
C ASP A 22 -2.75 0.98 -10.21
N TYR A 23 -2.04 1.03 -11.35
CA TYR A 23 -1.39 2.24 -11.82
C TYR A 23 -2.39 3.29 -12.35
N GLU A 24 -3.44 2.86 -13.04
CA GLU A 24 -4.42 3.77 -13.64
C GLU A 24 -5.33 4.41 -12.58
N GLU A 25 -5.72 3.64 -11.57
CA GLU A 25 -6.42 4.17 -10.38
C GLU A 25 -5.54 5.16 -9.63
N ASN A 26 -4.27 4.83 -9.37
CA ASN A 26 -3.35 5.73 -8.68
C ASN A 26 -3.13 7.04 -9.44
N LYS A 27 -3.12 7.01 -10.77
CA LYS A 27 -3.01 8.21 -11.61
C LYS A 27 -4.25 9.10 -11.47
N LYS A 28 -5.45 8.51 -11.48
CA LYS A 28 -6.71 9.24 -11.27
C LYS A 28 -6.81 9.83 -9.86
N ALA A 29 -6.45 9.05 -8.84
CA ALA A 29 -6.41 9.52 -7.45
C ALA A 29 -5.39 10.67 -7.30
N LEU A 30 -4.22 10.55 -7.91
CA LEU A 30 -3.20 11.60 -7.90
C LEU A 30 -3.69 12.89 -8.57
N ASP A 31 -4.45 12.79 -9.65
CA ASP A 31 -5.05 13.94 -10.34
C ASP A 31 -6.14 14.63 -9.52
N ALA A 32 -6.89 13.87 -8.71
CA ALA A 32 -7.89 14.42 -7.79
C ALA A 32 -7.25 15.09 -6.56
N VAL A 33 -6.11 14.56 -6.09
CA VAL A 33 -5.42 15.03 -4.89
C VAL A 33 -4.43 16.17 -5.19
N SER A 34 -3.85 16.20 -6.39
CA SER A 34 -2.77 17.14 -6.73
C SER A 34 -2.84 17.63 -8.17
N GLU A 35 -2.85 18.95 -8.34
CA GLU A 35 -2.80 19.57 -9.66
C GLU A 35 -1.36 19.59 -10.20
N ILE A 36 -0.94 18.49 -10.82
CA ILE A 36 0.40 18.36 -11.41
C ILE A 36 0.34 18.78 -12.89
N SER A 37 0.99 19.90 -13.20
CA SER A 37 1.08 20.44 -14.57
C SER A 37 1.88 19.57 -15.54
N SER A 38 2.89 18.82 -15.06
CA SER A 38 3.75 17.99 -15.90
C SER A 38 3.28 16.53 -15.98
N LYS A 39 2.90 16.09 -17.18
CA LYS A 39 2.57 14.68 -17.48
C LYS A 39 3.68 13.71 -17.06
N LYS A 40 4.94 14.05 -17.31
CA LYS A 40 6.09 13.20 -16.95
C LYS A 40 6.23 13.05 -15.44
N LEU A 41 6.06 14.15 -14.70
CA LEU A 41 6.16 14.14 -13.24
C LEU A 41 5.03 13.32 -12.61
N ARG A 42 3.80 13.50 -13.10
CA ARG A 42 2.63 12.73 -12.68
C ARG A 42 2.85 11.23 -12.85
N ASN A 43 3.31 10.81 -14.03
CA ASN A 43 3.61 9.40 -14.29
C ASN A 43 4.72 8.85 -13.38
N GLN A 44 5.75 9.64 -13.10
CA GLN A 44 6.82 9.24 -12.20
C GLN A 44 6.34 9.08 -10.75
N ILE A 45 5.47 9.99 -10.28
CA ILE A 45 4.89 9.92 -8.94
C ILE A 45 3.96 8.72 -8.82
N ALA A 46 3.02 8.55 -9.75
CA ALA A 46 2.11 7.40 -9.79
C ALA A 46 2.90 6.07 -9.79
N GLY A 47 3.96 5.98 -10.59
CA GLY A 47 4.83 4.80 -10.62
C GLY A 47 5.60 4.57 -9.32
N CYS A 48 5.99 5.63 -8.59
CA CYS A 48 6.59 5.48 -7.26
C CYS A 48 5.56 4.97 -6.24
N ILE A 49 4.34 5.52 -6.26
CA ILE A 49 3.24 5.09 -5.37
C ILE A 49 2.90 3.62 -5.59
N THR A 50 2.71 3.19 -6.84
CA THR A 50 2.44 1.78 -7.17
C THR A 50 3.56 0.86 -6.69
N LYS A 51 4.84 1.27 -6.83
CA LYS A 51 5.97 0.50 -6.31
C LYS A 51 5.93 0.37 -4.79
N ILE A 52 5.59 1.45 -4.08
CA ILE A 52 5.49 1.41 -2.62
C ILE A 52 4.35 0.47 -2.20
N LYS A 53 3.17 0.59 -2.81
CA LYS A 53 2.00 -0.27 -2.51
C LYS A 53 2.25 -1.74 -2.82
N ASN A 54 2.89 -2.04 -3.96
CA ASN A 54 3.28 -3.41 -4.30
C ASN A 54 4.31 -3.97 -3.32
N ASN A 55 5.24 -3.13 -2.85
CA ASN A 55 6.20 -3.52 -1.82
C ASN A 55 5.52 -3.73 -0.45
N GLU A 56 4.53 -2.90 -0.09
CA GLU A 56 3.70 -3.06 1.12
C GLU A 56 2.96 -4.40 1.07
N GLN A 57 2.23 -4.70 -0.01
CA GLN A 57 1.58 -6.00 -0.20
C GLN A 57 2.54 -7.17 -0.11
N LYS A 58 3.69 -7.06 -0.79
CA LYS A 58 4.71 -8.12 -0.77
C LYS A 58 5.31 -8.30 0.63
N SER A 59 5.50 -7.21 1.38
CA SER A 59 5.95 -7.30 2.77
C SER A 59 4.89 -7.99 3.63
N LEU A 60 3.61 -7.62 3.52
CA LEU A 60 2.52 -8.23 4.26
C LEU A 60 2.42 -9.74 4.02
N LEU A 61 2.60 -10.20 2.78
CA LEU A 61 2.60 -11.63 2.43
C LEU A 61 3.83 -12.40 2.97
N VAL A 62 4.97 -11.72 3.13
CA VAL A 62 6.19 -12.31 3.74
C VAL A 62 6.06 -12.39 5.27
N ASN A 63 5.25 -11.52 5.87
CA ASN A 63 4.99 -11.51 7.31
C ASN A 63 4.08 -12.68 7.75
N GLU A 64 3.21 -13.17 6.87
CA GLU A 64 2.33 -14.32 7.15
C GLU A 64 3.09 -15.66 7.13
N THR A 65 4.22 -15.75 6.43
CA THR A 65 5.06 -16.97 6.42
C THR A 65 6.07 -17.06 7.57
N THR A 66 6.21 -16.01 8.38
CA THR A 66 7.09 -15.99 9.57
C THR A 66 6.31 -15.88 10.89
N LYS A 67 5.03 -16.30 10.88
CA LYS A 67 4.17 -16.40 12.08
C LYS A 67 3.64 -17.82 12.31
N VAL A 68 4.36 -18.85 11.86
CA VAL A 68 4.03 -20.28 12.08
C VAL A 68 5.10 -21.01 12.92
N SER A 69 6.07 -20.30 13.52
CA SER A 69 7.13 -20.92 14.34
C SER A 69 7.21 -20.42 15.80
N SER A 70 6.10 -19.95 16.37
CA SER A 70 6.02 -19.72 17.82
C SER A 70 4.66 -20.21 18.31
N ILE A 71 4.63 -21.51 18.59
CA ILE A 71 3.51 -22.27 19.14
C ILE A 71 3.62 -22.17 20.66
N ASP A 72 2.49 -21.95 21.35
CA ASP A 72 2.05 -22.78 22.48
C ASP A 72 0.85 -22.15 23.24
N SER A 73 -0.23 -22.95 23.35
CA SER A 73 -1.21 -23.06 24.47
C SER A 73 -2.04 -21.82 24.89
N GLU A 74 -3.37 -21.82 25.06
CA GLU A 74 -4.43 -22.79 25.41
C GLU A 74 -5.77 -22.21 24.90
N THR A 75 -6.63 -22.90 24.14
CA THR A 75 -7.53 -24.04 24.45
C THR A 75 -8.91 -23.62 25.01
N SER A 76 -9.93 -23.85 24.17
CA SER A 76 -11.35 -24.21 24.48
C SER A 76 -12.20 -23.13 25.19
N ILE A 77 -13.52 -23.04 25.06
CA ILE A 77 -14.54 -24.08 25.27
C ILE A 77 -15.85 -23.70 24.50
N THR A 78 -16.33 -24.67 23.73
CA THR A 78 -17.70 -25.14 23.38
C THR A 78 -18.94 -24.25 23.67
N ASN A 79 -19.96 -24.20 22.80
CA ASN A 79 -21.15 -25.07 22.65
C ASN A 79 -22.11 -24.30 21.69
N GLU A 80 -23.08 -24.81 20.94
CA GLU A 80 -23.72 -26.12 20.76
C GLU A 80 -24.51 -26.04 19.45
N SER A 81 -24.69 -27.19 18.81
CA SER A 81 -25.67 -27.41 17.74
C SER A 81 -27.06 -27.63 18.33
N ASP A 82 -28.09 -27.13 17.66
CA ASP A 82 -29.28 -27.90 17.27
C ASP A 82 -30.02 -27.17 16.13
#